data_AF-A0A3C0EI29-F1
#
_entry.id   AF-A0A3C0EI29-F1
#
_cell.length_a   1.000
_cell.length_b   1.000
_cell.length_c   1.000
_cell.angle_alpha   90.00
_cell.angle_beta   90.00
_cell.angle_gamma   90.00
#
_symmetry.space_group_name_H-M   'P 1'
#
loop_
_entity.id
_entity.type
_entity.pdbx_description
1 polymer ?
#
loop_
_entity_poly.entity_id
_entity_poly.type
_entity_poly.pdbx_seq_one_letter_code
_entity_poly.pdbx_strand_id
1 'polypeptide(L)'
;DELNKVAQRRMAVIDPIKVIITNYPEGQVEMMTVVNNPEDESAGTRQVPFSRELYIERDDYMPNANRKFFRLTEGREVRLRSGYWIKCVEAIKDADDNVIELHCTYDPLTKGGSNPPADEEGKVRKVKGTLHWVSAEHAIDAEVRLYEHLFTKPKAEDGELMDNINPDSLKTVTGKIEPSLADFNAGDPIQFERLGYFTPDTTSTPEKLVFNRTVTLKDSWAKQQSK
;
A
#
# COMPACT_ATOMS: atom_id res chain seq x y z
N ASP A 1 -10.32 13.74 9.39
CA ASP A 1 -11.17 14.61 8.56
C ASP A 1 -10.42 15.73 7.84
N GLU A 2 -9.59 16.50 8.54
CA GLU A 2 -8.82 17.59 7.91
C GLU A 2 -7.81 17.11 6.86
N LEU A 3 -6.92 16.18 7.22
CA LEU A 3 -5.92 15.63 6.30
C LEU A 3 -6.55 14.94 5.07
N ASN A 4 -7.77 14.41 5.19
CA ASN A 4 -8.47 13.81 4.05
C ASN A 4 -8.73 14.83 2.93
N LYS A 5 -8.93 16.10 3.27
CA LYS A 5 -9.24 17.14 2.29
C LYS A 5 -8.01 17.68 1.59
N VAL A 6 -6.87 17.73 2.29
CA VAL A 6 -5.67 18.45 1.81
C VAL A 6 -4.52 17.54 1.40
N ALA A 7 -4.43 16.32 1.94
CA ALA A 7 -3.26 15.48 1.71
C ALA A 7 -3.24 14.91 0.29
N GLN A 8 -2.09 14.93 -0.37
CA GLN A 8 -1.96 14.23 -1.64
C GLN A 8 -1.83 12.71 -1.41
N ARG A 9 -2.46 11.91 -2.26
CA ARG A 9 -2.43 10.45 -2.22
C ARG A 9 -1.23 9.95 -2.97
N ARG A 10 -0.49 9.04 -2.34
CA ARG A 10 0.72 8.42 -2.90
C ARG A 10 0.73 6.93 -2.57
N MET A 11 1.33 6.15 -3.45
CA MET A 11 1.48 4.71 -3.25
C MET A 11 2.81 4.43 -2.55
N ALA A 12 2.73 3.71 -1.45
CA ALA A 12 3.85 3.22 -0.67
C ALA A 12 3.50 1.83 -0.18
N VAL A 13 4.47 0.92 -0.21
CA VAL A 13 4.34 -0.44 0.28
C VAL A 13 5.29 -0.61 1.46
N ILE A 14 4.76 -0.83 2.66
CA ILE A 14 5.57 -0.80 3.89
C ILE A 14 5.96 -2.18 4.42
N ASP A 15 5.26 -3.23 3.97
CA ASP A 15 5.67 -4.63 4.12
C ASP A 15 5.64 -5.31 2.74
N PRO A 16 6.69 -5.15 1.92
CA PRO A 16 6.64 -5.54 0.52
C PRO A 16 6.67 -7.05 0.32
N ILE A 17 5.79 -7.52 -0.56
CA ILE A 17 5.90 -8.82 -1.23
C ILE A 17 6.00 -8.61 -2.74
N LYS A 18 6.92 -9.33 -3.39
CA LYS A 18 7.18 -9.19 -4.83
C LYS A 18 6.05 -9.85 -5.63
N VAL A 19 5.63 -9.19 -6.70
CA VAL A 19 4.67 -9.70 -7.68
C VAL A 19 5.31 -9.68 -9.06
N ILE A 20 5.31 -10.81 -9.76
CA ILE A 20 5.72 -10.91 -11.16
C ILE A 20 4.48 -11.12 -12.03
N ILE A 21 4.22 -10.17 -12.94
CA ILE A 21 3.17 -10.31 -13.94
C ILE A 21 3.71 -11.09 -15.14
N THR A 22 3.51 -12.40 -15.09
CA THR A 22 4.11 -13.38 -16.00
C THR A 22 3.82 -13.15 -17.48
N ASN A 23 2.64 -12.61 -17.81
CA ASN A 23 2.22 -12.29 -19.18
C ASN A 23 2.40 -10.80 -19.56
N TYR A 24 3.06 -9.99 -18.73
CA TYR A 24 3.43 -8.62 -19.11
C TYR A 24 4.83 -8.61 -19.74
N PRO A 25 5.05 -7.90 -20.87
CA PRO A 25 6.33 -7.91 -21.58
C PRO A 25 7.50 -7.46 -20.71
N GLU A 26 8.61 -8.18 -20.80
CA GLU A 26 9.85 -7.84 -20.10
C GLU A 26 10.42 -6.50 -20.63
N GLY A 27 10.95 -5.67 -19.73
CA GLY A 27 11.49 -4.35 -20.05
C GLY A 27 10.46 -3.29 -20.46
N GLN A 28 9.18 -3.64 -20.59
CA GLN A 28 8.14 -2.65 -20.85
C GLN A 28 7.81 -1.85 -19.59
N VAL A 29 7.74 -0.53 -19.74
CA VAL A 29 7.25 0.39 -18.71
C VAL A 29 6.12 1.22 -19.30
N GLU A 30 5.00 1.28 -18.59
CA GLU A 30 3.88 2.17 -18.93
C GLU A 30 3.65 3.18 -17.81
N MET A 31 3.39 4.43 -18.16
CA MET A 31 3.03 5.46 -17.17
C MET A 31 1.52 5.46 -16.94
N MET A 32 1.11 5.21 -15.69
CA MET A 32 -0.28 5.25 -15.27
C MET A 32 -0.64 6.64 -14.73
N THR A 33 -1.71 7.23 -15.24
CA THR A 33 -2.25 8.48 -14.71
C THR A 33 -3.04 8.21 -13.41
N VAL A 34 -2.63 8.82 -12.31
CA VAL A 34 -3.24 8.67 -10.99
C VAL A 34 -3.65 10.01 -10.43
N VAL A 35 -4.87 10.13 -9.91
CA VAL A 35 -5.38 11.35 -9.27
C VAL A 35 -4.60 11.63 -7.98
N ASN A 36 -4.22 12.89 -7.76
CA ASN A 36 -3.48 13.29 -6.56
C ASN A 36 -4.37 13.40 -5.33
N ASN A 37 -5.60 13.90 -5.47
CA ASN A 37 -6.53 14.00 -4.35
C ASN A 37 -7.98 13.85 -4.87
N PRO A 38 -8.70 12.78 -4.50
CA PRO A 38 -10.10 12.62 -4.93
C PRO A 38 -11.06 13.61 -4.27
N GLU A 39 -10.66 14.27 -3.18
CA GLU A 39 -11.46 15.29 -2.49
C GLU A 39 -11.21 16.70 -3.05
N ASP A 40 -10.27 16.85 -3.99
CA ASP A 40 -9.90 18.13 -4.60
C ASP A 40 -9.63 17.94 -6.11
N GLU A 41 -10.61 18.29 -6.93
CA GLU A 41 -10.53 18.20 -8.39
C GLU A 41 -9.39 19.05 -8.98
N SER A 42 -8.93 20.09 -8.26
CA SER A 42 -7.84 20.96 -8.71
C SER A 42 -6.45 20.38 -8.43
N ALA A 43 -6.34 19.33 -7.61
CA ALA A 43 -5.06 18.70 -7.26
C ALA A 43 -4.38 17.98 -8.45
N GLY A 44 -5.11 17.82 -9.56
CA GLY A 44 -4.59 17.24 -10.79
C GLY A 44 -4.22 15.76 -10.68
N THR A 45 -3.30 15.35 -11.54
CA THR A 45 -2.86 13.95 -11.65
C THR A 45 -1.34 13.86 -11.67
N ARG A 46 -0.81 12.65 -11.47
CA ARG A 46 0.59 12.32 -11.62
C ARG A 46 0.76 11.06 -12.46
N GLN A 47 1.97 10.85 -12.96
CA GLN A 47 2.35 9.65 -13.70
C GLN A 47 3.06 8.68 -12.75
N VAL A 48 2.64 7.42 -12.72
CA VAL A 48 3.24 6.36 -11.89
C VAL A 48 3.70 5.21 -12.79
N PRO A 49 4.98 4.79 -12.75
CA PRO A 49 5.48 3.72 -13.61
C PRO A 49 4.85 2.38 -13.23
N PHE A 50 4.37 1.65 -14.25
CA PHE A 50 3.90 0.27 -14.18
C PHE A 50 4.84 -0.62 -14.99
N SER A 51 5.26 -1.74 -14.41
CA SER A 51 6.22 -2.68 -15.00
C SER A 51 5.79 -4.12 -14.73
N ARG A 52 6.53 -5.07 -15.32
CA ARG A 52 6.36 -6.51 -15.08
C ARG A 52 6.46 -6.89 -13.61
N GLU A 53 7.42 -6.31 -12.89
CA GLU A 53 7.68 -6.59 -11.48
C GLU A 53 7.14 -5.46 -10.60
N LEU A 54 6.33 -5.81 -9.61
CA LEU A 54 5.71 -4.87 -8.68
C LEU A 54 5.96 -5.32 -7.23
N TYR A 55 5.76 -4.40 -6.29
CA TYR A 55 5.52 -4.71 -4.88
C TYR A 55 4.09 -4.37 -4.49
N ILE A 56 3.50 -5.19 -3.63
CA ILE A 56 2.24 -4.94 -2.91
C ILE A 56 2.47 -5.21 -1.42
N GLU A 57 1.50 -4.89 -0.56
CA GLU A 57 1.59 -5.28 0.85
C GLU A 57 1.52 -6.80 1.00
N ARG A 58 2.33 -7.36 1.89
CA ARG A 58 2.31 -8.78 2.27
C ARG A 58 0.91 -9.20 2.75
N ASP A 59 0.27 -8.35 3.54
CA ASP A 59 -1.10 -8.55 4.05
C ASP A 59 -2.19 -8.47 2.97
N ASP A 60 -1.84 -8.10 1.73
CA ASP A 60 -2.76 -8.17 0.61
C ASP A 60 -2.86 -9.54 -0.04
N TYR A 61 -2.01 -10.48 0.37
CA TYR A 61 -2.11 -11.88 0.01
C TYR A 61 -2.42 -12.76 1.22
N MET A 62 -3.27 -13.75 1.02
CA MET A 62 -3.58 -14.75 2.04
C MET A 62 -3.82 -16.11 1.39
N PRO A 63 -3.00 -17.14 1.72
CA PRO A 63 -3.29 -18.51 1.30
C PRO A 63 -4.67 -18.96 1.81
N ASN A 64 -5.41 -19.68 0.97
CA ASN A 64 -6.73 -20.24 1.32
C ASN A 64 -7.73 -19.20 1.87
N ALA A 65 -7.69 -17.99 1.33
CA ALA A 65 -8.49 -16.89 1.87
C ALA A 65 -10.00 -17.12 1.73
N ASN A 66 -10.73 -16.89 2.83
CA ASN A 66 -12.18 -17.00 2.84
C ASN A 66 -12.86 -15.97 1.90
N ARG A 67 -14.19 -16.11 1.72
CA ARG A 67 -14.99 -15.26 0.83
C ARG A 67 -15.09 -13.79 1.25
N LYS A 68 -14.72 -13.43 2.50
CA LYS A 68 -14.73 -12.06 3.02
C LYS A 68 -13.39 -11.34 2.82
N PHE A 69 -12.35 -12.05 2.41
CA PHE A 69 -11.05 -11.45 2.10
C PHE A 69 -11.02 -10.96 0.64
N PHE A 70 -11.23 -9.67 0.40
CA PHE A 70 -11.40 -9.17 -0.98
C PHE A 70 -10.10 -8.88 -1.75
N ARG A 71 -8.96 -9.29 -1.20
CA ARG A 71 -7.62 -9.08 -1.76
C ARG A 71 -7.14 -10.38 -2.45
N LEU A 72 -5.83 -10.59 -2.62
CA LEU A 72 -5.30 -11.71 -3.39
C LEU A 72 -5.26 -13.03 -2.62
N THR A 73 -5.61 -14.09 -3.34
CA THR A 73 -5.33 -15.49 -3.03
C THR A 73 -5.18 -16.17 -4.38
N GLU A 74 -4.51 -17.31 -4.44
CA GLU A 74 -4.40 -18.08 -5.68
C GLU A 74 -5.77 -18.28 -6.36
N GLY A 75 -5.79 -18.10 -7.68
CA GLY A 75 -6.98 -18.18 -8.53
C GLY A 75 -7.91 -16.96 -8.48
N ARG A 76 -7.66 -15.97 -7.61
CA ARG A 76 -8.53 -14.79 -7.45
C ARG A 76 -7.94 -13.55 -8.14
N GLU A 77 -8.85 -12.74 -8.67
CA GLU A 77 -8.53 -11.46 -9.29
C GLU A 77 -8.71 -10.29 -8.32
N VAL A 78 -7.86 -9.27 -8.49
CA VAL A 78 -7.95 -7.99 -7.79
C VAL A 78 -7.65 -6.85 -8.75
N ARG A 79 -8.11 -5.64 -8.42
CA ARG A 79 -7.73 -4.43 -9.12
C ARG A 79 -6.46 -3.82 -8.51
N LEU A 80 -5.53 -3.40 -9.34
CA LEU A 80 -4.45 -2.49 -8.94
C LEU A 80 -4.92 -1.03 -9.13
N ARG A 81 -4.67 -0.16 -8.15
CA ARG A 81 -5.06 1.26 -8.20
C ARG A 81 -4.53 1.90 -9.48
N SER A 82 -5.43 2.42 -10.32
CA SER A 82 -5.13 3.04 -11.62
C SER A 82 -4.28 2.20 -12.59
N GLY A 83 -4.07 0.91 -12.30
CA GLY A 83 -3.31 -0.02 -13.11
C GLY A 83 -4.23 -0.99 -13.83
N TYR A 84 -3.92 -2.28 -13.75
CA TYR A 84 -4.71 -3.35 -14.35
C TYR A 84 -5.37 -4.23 -13.30
N TRP A 85 -6.26 -5.12 -13.74
CA TRP A 85 -6.68 -6.26 -12.94
C TRP A 85 -5.63 -7.36 -13.06
N ILE A 86 -5.28 -7.96 -11.93
CA ILE A 86 -4.32 -9.07 -11.87
C ILE A 86 -4.96 -10.29 -11.20
N LYS A 87 -4.52 -11.47 -11.60
CA LYS A 87 -4.91 -12.76 -11.03
C LYS A 87 -3.67 -13.45 -10.47
N CYS A 88 -3.68 -13.82 -9.20
CA CYS A 88 -2.62 -14.66 -8.63
C CYS A 88 -2.74 -16.07 -9.20
N VAL A 89 -1.71 -16.54 -9.90
CA VAL A 89 -1.64 -17.90 -10.45
C VAL A 89 -0.92 -18.86 -9.53
N GLU A 90 0.12 -18.38 -8.85
CA GLU A 90 0.99 -19.21 -7.99
C GLU A 90 1.66 -18.34 -6.91
N ALA A 91 1.76 -18.86 -5.70
CA ALA A 91 2.54 -18.27 -4.62
C ALA A 91 3.83 -19.07 -4.40
N ILE A 92 4.97 -18.42 -4.65
CA ILE A 92 6.30 -19.01 -4.48
C ILE A 92 6.70 -18.90 -3.01
N LYS A 93 7.19 -20.02 -2.47
CA LYS A 93 7.60 -20.14 -1.07
C LYS A 93 9.08 -20.45 -0.92
N ASP A 94 9.66 -20.04 0.20
CA ASP A 94 11.00 -20.45 0.61
C ASP A 94 10.99 -21.84 1.29
N ALA A 95 12.14 -22.25 1.81
CA ALA A 95 12.32 -23.54 2.49
C ALA A 95 11.53 -23.67 3.81
N ASP A 96 11.11 -22.54 4.39
CA ASP A 96 10.36 -22.47 5.65
C ASP A 96 8.85 -22.25 5.42
N ASP A 97 8.39 -22.45 4.18
CA ASP A 97 6.99 -22.26 3.73
C ASP A 97 6.50 -20.79 3.78
N ASN A 98 7.41 -19.81 3.89
CA ASN A 98 7.05 -18.40 3.81
C ASN A 98 6.84 -18.00 2.35
N VAL A 99 5.79 -17.25 2.08
CA VAL A 99 5.51 -16.73 0.74
C VAL A 99 6.42 -15.53 0.47
N ILE A 100 7.28 -15.66 -0.54
CA ILE A 100 8.30 -14.68 -0.90
C ILE A 100 7.97 -13.91 -2.19
N GLU A 101 7.22 -14.53 -3.09
CA GLU A 101 6.88 -13.95 -4.38
C GLU A 101 5.54 -14.48 -4.90
N LEU A 102 4.78 -13.65 -5.60
CA LEU A 102 3.53 -14.02 -6.23
C LEU A 102 3.66 -13.92 -7.73
N HIS A 103 3.34 -15.00 -8.43
CA HIS A 103 3.21 -14.99 -9.89
C HIS A 103 1.77 -14.68 -10.22
N CYS A 104 1.58 -13.65 -11.03
CA CYS A 104 0.28 -13.18 -11.45
C CYS A 104 0.21 -13.12 -12.98
N THR A 105 -1.01 -13.08 -13.51
CA THR A 105 -1.29 -12.57 -14.86
C THR A 105 -2.07 -11.27 -14.76
N TYR A 106 -2.01 -10.43 -15.80
CA TYR A 106 -2.86 -9.25 -15.94
C TYR A 106 -3.82 -9.38 -17.11
N ASP A 107 -4.90 -8.59 -17.06
CA ASP A 107 -5.85 -8.44 -18.15
C ASP A 107 -5.63 -7.10 -18.90
N PRO A 108 -5.14 -7.11 -20.15
CA PRO A 108 -4.89 -5.89 -20.92
C PRO A 108 -6.12 -5.00 -21.15
N LEU A 109 -7.33 -5.56 -21.11
CA LEU A 109 -8.58 -4.82 -21.34
C LEU A 109 -8.98 -3.94 -20.14
N THR A 110 -8.26 -4.07 -19.02
CA THR A 110 -8.63 -3.45 -17.74
C THR A 110 -7.77 -2.25 -17.36
N LYS A 111 -7.06 -1.65 -18.33
CA LYS A 111 -6.20 -0.49 -18.12
C LYS A 111 -6.93 0.64 -17.36
N GLY A 112 -6.24 1.22 -16.38
CA GLY A 112 -6.80 2.21 -15.46
C GLY A 112 -7.66 1.61 -14.33
N GLY A 113 -7.91 0.29 -14.35
CA GLY A 113 -8.59 -0.47 -13.31
C GLY A 113 -10.11 -0.34 -13.31
N SER A 114 -10.69 0.65 -13.98
CA SER A 114 -12.11 1.01 -13.85
C SER A 114 -13.04 0.31 -14.84
N ASN A 115 -12.50 -0.33 -15.89
CA ASN A 115 -13.30 -1.00 -16.93
C ASN A 115 -13.41 -2.50 -16.65
N PRO A 116 -14.59 -3.01 -16.22
CA PRO A 116 -14.78 -4.44 -16.01
C PRO A 116 -14.92 -5.17 -17.36
N PRO A 117 -14.07 -6.16 -17.67
CA PRO A 117 -14.14 -6.92 -18.91
C PRO A 117 -15.27 -7.97 -18.84
N ALA A 118 -15.68 -8.51 -19.97
CA ALA A 118 -16.51 -9.71 -20.02
C ALA A 118 -15.66 -10.99 -19.89
N ASP A 119 -16.22 -12.06 -19.33
CA ASP A 119 -15.66 -13.41 -19.42
C ASP A 119 -15.95 -14.05 -20.79
N GLU A 120 -15.48 -15.29 -20.98
CA GLU A 120 -15.64 -16.04 -22.24
C GLU A 120 -17.10 -16.29 -22.60
N GLU A 121 -18.00 -16.32 -21.60
CA GLU A 121 -19.45 -16.44 -21.79
C GLU A 121 -20.16 -15.09 -21.99
N GLY A 122 -19.42 -13.98 -22.07
CA GLY A 122 -19.96 -12.64 -22.30
C GLY A 122 -20.51 -11.95 -21.05
N LYS A 123 -20.28 -12.49 -19.85
CA LYS A 123 -20.73 -11.92 -18.58
C LYS A 123 -19.67 -11.00 -17.98
N VAL A 124 -20.11 -9.84 -17.50
CA VAL A 124 -19.21 -8.83 -16.91
C VAL A 124 -18.55 -9.37 -15.64
N ARG A 125 -17.21 -9.50 -15.67
CA ARG A 125 -16.38 -9.87 -14.53
C ARG A 125 -16.37 -8.77 -13.47
N LYS A 126 -16.20 -9.17 -12.20
CA LYS A 126 -16.21 -8.27 -11.05
C LYS A 126 -15.09 -8.63 -10.08
N VAL A 127 -14.34 -7.62 -9.65
CA VAL A 127 -13.38 -7.70 -8.55
C VAL A 127 -13.91 -6.91 -7.35
N LYS A 128 -13.58 -7.37 -6.14
CA LYS A 128 -14.10 -6.80 -4.89
C LYS A 128 -13.10 -5.89 -4.16
N GLY A 129 -11.81 -6.00 -4.46
CA GLY A 129 -10.75 -5.25 -3.82
C GLY A 129 -9.97 -4.40 -4.81
N THR A 130 -9.35 -3.34 -4.28
CA THR A 130 -8.35 -2.53 -4.99
C THR A 130 -7.13 -2.41 -4.10
N LEU A 131 -5.96 -2.74 -4.63
CA LEU A 131 -4.68 -2.67 -3.94
C LEU A 131 -3.88 -1.47 -4.45
N HIS A 132 -3.15 -0.82 -3.56
CA HIS A 132 -2.02 0.01 -3.96
C HIS A 132 -0.82 -0.88 -4.27
N TRP A 133 0.14 -0.35 -5.01
CA TRP A 133 1.29 -1.08 -5.53
C TRP A 133 2.37 -0.08 -5.92
N VAL A 134 3.61 -0.55 -6.08
CA VAL A 134 4.71 0.24 -6.67
C VAL A 134 5.47 -0.63 -7.66
N SER A 135 6.01 -0.05 -8.73
CA SER A 135 6.91 -0.76 -9.66
C SER A 135 8.21 -1.12 -8.95
N ALA A 136 8.62 -2.39 -9.00
CA ALA A 136 9.81 -2.86 -8.29
C ALA A 136 11.11 -2.24 -8.82
N GLU A 137 11.19 -1.99 -10.12
CA GLU A 137 12.34 -1.39 -10.79
C GLU A 137 12.49 0.11 -10.49
N HIS A 138 11.39 0.80 -10.21
CA HIS A 138 11.37 2.26 -10.04
C HIS A 138 11.13 2.68 -8.58
N ALA A 139 10.73 1.76 -7.71
CA ALA A 139 10.47 2.09 -6.31
C ALA A 139 11.74 2.52 -5.60
N ILE A 140 11.61 3.54 -4.75
CA ILE A 140 12.69 4.02 -3.90
C ILE A 140 12.55 3.36 -2.52
N ASP A 141 13.67 3.00 -1.90
CA ASP A 141 13.68 2.56 -0.51
C ASP A 141 13.51 3.75 0.43
N ALA A 142 12.62 3.61 1.41
CA ALA A 142 12.39 4.64 2.43
C ALA A 142 12.26 4.02 3.82
N GLU A 143 12.82 4.71 4.82
CA GLU A 143 12.54 4.42 6.23
C GLU A 143 11.14 4.94 6.56
N VAL A 144 10.28 4.09 7.10
CA VAL A 144 8.92 4.46 7.52
C VAL A 144 8.78 4.19 9.01
N ARG A 145 8.51 5.27 9.77
CA ARG A 145 8.32 5.26 11.22
C ARG A 145 6.84 5.21 11.53
N LEU A 146 6.39 4.07 12.02
CA LEU A 146 5.01 3.78 12.38
C LEU A 146 4.83 4.08 13.86
N TYR A 147 4.33 5.27 14.18
CA TYR A 147 4.01 5.65 15.55
C TYR A 147 2.66 5.07 15.99
N GLU A 148 2.59 4.67 17.25
CA GLU A 148 1.39 4.30 18.00
C GLU A 148 1.33 5.13 19.30
N HIS A 149 0.28 4.93 20.10
CA HIS A 149 0.19 5.55 21.42
C HIS A 149 1.43 5.25 22.27
N LEU A 150 2.03 6.29 22.87
CA LEU A 150 3.21 6.15 23.73
C LEU A 150 2.93 5.35 25.00
N PHE A 151 1.70 5.38 25.50
CA PHE A 151 1.29 4.67 26.70
C PHE A 151 0.26 3.60 26.37
N THR A 152 0.32 2.49 27.09
CA THR A 152 -0.63 1.37 26.93
C THR A 152 -2.00 1.65 27.55
N LYS A 153 -2.10 2.67 28.42
CA LYS A 153 -3.33 3.06 29.12
C LYS A 153 -3.60 4.57 28.96
N PRO A 154 -4.88 4.99 28.88
CA PRO A 154 -5.25 6.40 28.76
C PRO A 154 -5.00 7.21 30.04
N LYS A 155 -4.90 6.52 31.19
CA LYS A 155 -4.43 7.10 32.47
C LYS A 155 -3.33 6.20 32.99
N ALA A 156 -2.22 6.79 33.43
CA ALA A 156 -1.23 6.07 34.21
C ALA A 156 -1.91 5.57 35.50
N GLU A 157 -1.84 4.28 35.78
CA GLU A 157 -2.19 3.74 37.09
C GLU A 157 -1.07 4.06 38.09
N ASP A 158 -1.35 3.92 39.39
CA ASP A 158 -0.33 4.04 40.43
C ASP A 158 0.79 3.01 40.17
N GLY A 159 1.98 3.51 39.83
CA GLY A 159 3.15 2.76 39.37
C GLY A 159 4.20 3.73 38.78
N GLU A 160 5.38 3.26 38.37
CA GLU A 160 6.33 4.15 37.71
C GLU A 160 5.85 4.47 36.28
N LEU A 161 5.93 5.74 35.88
CA LEU A 161 5.50 6.21 34.54
C LEU A 161 6.09 5.36 33.39
N MET A 162 7.32 4.88 33.59
CA MET A 162 8.07 4.08 32.63
C MET A 162 7.47 2.68 32.41
N ASP A 163 6.80 2.11 33.42
CA ASP A 163 6.16 0.79 33.32
C ASP A 163 4.95 0.78 32.37
N ASN A 164 4.42 1.96 32.05
CA ASN A 164 3.25 2.13 31.20
C ASN A 164 3.60 2.48 29.74
N ILE A 165 4.88 2.60 29.40
CA ILE A 165 5.31 2.87 28.02
C ILE A 165 4.94 1.69 27.13
N ASN A 166 4.34 1.99 25.98
CA ASN A 166 4.06 1.02 24.95
C ASN A 166 5.35 0.67 24.21
N PRO A 167 5.86 -0.57 24.30
CA PRO A 167 7.06 -0.97 23.57
C PRO A 167 6.87 -0.90 22.05
N ASP A 168 5.63 -0.94 21.58
CA ASP A 168 5.26 -0.83 20.17
C ASP A 168 4.92 0.62 19.76
N SER A 169 5.23 1.62 20.59
CA SER A 169 4.93 3.03 20.30
C SER A 169 5.62 3.56 19.04
N LEU A 170 6.70 2.90 18.62
CA LEU A 170 7.41 3.18 17.37
C LEU A 170 7.91 1.86 16.77
N LYS A 171 7.47 1.58 15.55
CA LYS A 171 8.08 0.54 14.69
C LYS A 171 8.68 1.21 13.46
N THR A 172 9.95 0.91 13.19
CA THR A 172 10.62 1.36 11.96
C THR A 172 10.68 0.22 10.96
N VAL A 173 10.31 0.48 9.71
CA VAL A 173 10.38 -0.48 8.60
C VAL A 173 11.04 0.16 7.38
N THR A 174 11.58 -0.65 6.48
CA THR A 174 12.01 -0.20 5.15
C THR A 174 10.91 -0.52 4.15
N GLY A 175 10.26 0.51 3.63
CA GLY A 175 9.22 0.40 2.61
C GLY A 175 9.72 0.73 1.21
N LYS A 176 8.90 0.38 0.22
CA LYS A 176 9.07 0.70 -1.20
C LYS A 176 8.06 1.79 -1.59
N ILE A 177 8.52 2.94 -2.04
CA ILE A 177 7.68 4.10 -2.32
C ILE A 177 7.69 4.46 -3.81
N GLU A 178 6.60 5.07 -4.31
CA GLU A 178 6.59 5.60 -5.67
C GLU A 178 7.58 6.78 -5.84
N PRO A 179 8.19 6.99 -7.03
CA PRO A 179 9.25 8.00 -7.21
C PRO A 179 8.87 9.43 -6.81
N SER A 180 7.62 9.83 -7.07
CA SER A 180 7.15 11.20 -6.81
C SER A 180 7.16 11.59 -5.33
N LEU A 181 7.34 10.63 -4.42
CA LEU A 181 7.47 10.89 -2.99
C LEU A 181 8.80 11.55 -2.61
N ALA A 182 9.82 11.51 -3.48
CA ALA A 182 11.09 12.19 -3.27
C ALA A 182 10.98 13.72 -3.35
N ASP A 183 9.93 14.26 -3.97
CA ASP A 183 9.75 15.69 -4.21
C ASP A 183 9.02 16.43 -3.07
N PHE A 184 8.59 15.70 -2.03
CA PHE A 184 7.85 16.27 -0.89
C PHE A 184 8.80 16.77 0.20
N ASN A 185 8.39 17.86 0.85
CA ASN A 185 9.15 18.48 1.93
C ASN A 185 8.63 18.05 3.30
N ALA A 186 9.50 18.20 4.31
CA ALA A 186 9.11 17.94 5.69
C ALA A 186 7.88 18.79 6.08
N GLY A 187 6.89 18.15 6.70
CA GLY A 187 5.62 18.78 7.08
C GLY A 187 4.51 18.67 6.02
N ASP A 188 4.83 18.33 4.77
CA ASP A 188 3.81 18.16 3.75
C ASP A 188 2.90 16.96 4.12
N PRO A 189 1.56 17.12 4.07
CA PRO A 189 0.63 16.05 4.40
C PRO A 189 0.44 15.12 3.21
N ILE A 190 0.71 13.84 3.42
CA ILE A 190 0.61 12.80 2.40
C ILE A 190 -0.29 11.69 2.92
N GLN A 191 -1.21 11.19 2.12
CA GLN A 191 -1.88 9.93 2.41
C GLN A 191 -1.17 8.82 1.65
N PHE A 192 -0.51 7.91 2.37
CA PHE A 192 -0.14 6.63 1.78
C PHE A 192 -1.43 5.80 1.62
N GLU A 193 -1.78 5.51 0.38
CA GLU A 193 -3.05 4.87 0.04
C GLU A 193 -3.26 3.61 0.88
N ARG A 194 -4.46 3.48 1.48
CA ARG A 194 -4.88 2.38 2.38
C ARG A 194 -4.11 2.23 3.69
N LEU A 195 -2.99 2.91 3.88
CA LEU A 195 -2.16 2.78 5.09
C LEU A 195 -2.46 3.85 6.15
N GLY A 196 -2.49 5.12 5.75
CA GLY A 196 -2.57 6.22 6.71
C GLY A 196 -2.12 7.56 6.14
N TYR A 197 -2.00 8.54 7.02
CA TYR A 197 -1.39 9.82 6.72
C TYR A 197 0.03 9.85 7.25
N PHE A 198 0.91 10.44 6.47
CA PHE A 198 2.35 10.49 6.65
C PHE A 198 2.87 11.88 6.30
N THR A 199 4.10 12.15 6.73
CA THR A 199 4.85 13.32 6.31
C THR A 199 6.33 12.97 6.25
N PRO A 200 7.13 13.56 5.34
CA PRO A 200 8.58 13.45 5.40
C PRO A 200 9.09 13.98 6.75
N ASP A 201 10.01 13.25 7.37
CA ASP A 201 10.67 13.66 8.60
C ASP A 201 11.67 14.79 8.32
N THR A 202 11.93 15.64 9.30
CA THR A 202 12.91 16.74 9.16
C THR A 202 14.35 16.25 8.99
N THR A 203 14.64 14.99 9.32
CA THR A 203 15.92 14.33 9.09
C THR A 203 16.02 13.62 7.73
N SER A 204 14.94 13.64 6.93
CA SER A 204 14.92 13.06 5.58
C SER A 204 15.88 13.78 4.65
N THR A 205 16.64 13.04 3.84
CA THR A 205 17.54 13.58 2.81
C THR A 205 17.25 12.93 1.46
N PRO A 206 17.74 13.48 0.33
CA PRO A 206 17.59 12.86 -0.99
C PRO A 206 18.13 11.43 -1.07
N GLU A 207 19.17 11.10 -0.29
CA GLU A 207 19.79 9.77 -0.24
C GLU A 207 19.12 8.83 0.76
N LYS A 208 18.40 9.39 1.75
CA LYS A 208 17.71 8.64 2.79
C LYS A 208 16.37 9.28 3.08
N LEU A 209 15.35 8.81 2.36
CA LEU A 209 13.98 9.25 2.59
C LEU A 209 13.42 8.63 3.88
N VAL A 210 12.85 9.48 4.73
CA VAL A 210 12.28 9.08 6.02
C VAL A 210 10.87 9.65 6.13
N PHE A 211 9.88 8.80 6.41
CA PHE A 211 8.49 9.21 6.59
C PHE A 211 7.97 8.82 7.96
N ASN A 212 7.27 9.74 8.61
CA ASN A 212 6.57 9.50 9.86
C ASN A 212 5.09 9.28 9.60
N ARG A 213 4.51 8.23 10.18
CA ARG A 213 3.05 8.07 10.20
C ARG A 213 2.45 9.06 11.18
N THR A 214 1.69 10.01 10.66
CA THR A 214 0.95 11.00 11.45
C THR A 214 -0.25 10.34 12.13
N VAL A 215 -1.06 9.59 11.38
CA VAL A 215 -2.22 8.85 11.91
C VAL A 215 -2.69 7.78 10.94
N THR A 216 -3.31 6.72 11.44
CA THR A 216 -3.97 5.68 10.62
C THR A 216 -5.25 6.21 9.95
N LEU A 217 -5.75 5.51 8.92
CA LEU A 217 -7.01 5.90 8.25
C LEU A 217 -8.26 5.67 9.11
N LYS A 218 -8.18 4.76 10.07
CA LYS A 218 -9.27 4.39 10.97
C LYS A 218 -8.73 4.26 12.37
N ASP A 219 -9.46 4.78 13.33
CA ASP A 219 -9.16 4.62 14.74
C ASP A 219 -9.30 3.13 15.15
N SER A 220 -8.17 2.51 15.43
CA SER A 220 -8.07 1.14 15.94
C SER A 220 -8.07 1.08 17.47
N TRP A 221 -7.66 2.16 18.15
CA TRP A 221 -7.53 2.22 19.60
C TRP A 221 -8.89 2.20 20.30
N ALA A 222 -9.84 3.00 19.80
CA ALA A 222 -11.21 3.00 20.32
C ALA A 222 -11.88 1.61 20.23
N LYS A 223 -11.52 0.81 19.22
CA LYS A 223 -12.03 -0.55 19.04
C LYS A 223 -11.38 -1.57 19.97
N GLN A 224 -10.09 -1.40 20.29
CA GLN A 224 -9.39 -2.26 21.24
C GLN A 224 -9.90 -2.05 22.67
N GLN A 225 -10.24 -0.82 23.07
CA GLN A 225 -10.84 -0.56 24.39
C GLN A 225 -12.29 -1.04 24.52
N SER A 226 -13.02 -1.18 23.41
CA SER A 226 -14.41 -1.67 23.40
C SER A 226 -14.54 -3.20 23.42
N LYS A 227 -13.41 -3.93 23.38
CA LYS A 227 -13.35 -5.39 23.49
C LYS A 227 -12.95 -5.79 24.89
#